data_AF-A0AAF0Z7A6-F1
#
_entry.id   AF-A0AAF0Z7A6-F1
#
_cell.length_a   1.000
_cell.length_b   1.000
_cell.length_c   1.000
_cell.angle_alpha   90.00
_cell.angle_beta   90.00
_cell.angle_gamma   90.00
#
_symmetry.space_group_name_H-M   'P 1'
#
loop_
_entity.id
_entity.type
_entity.pdbx_description
1 polymer ?
#
loop_
_entity_poly.entity_id
_entity_poly.type
_entity_poly.pdbx_seq_one_letter_code
_entity_poly.pdbx_strand_id
1 'polypeptide(L)'
;MSLLVDVLDQARAGVSVDKIPGALGADPGLVDAALDHWTRLGLLVGAADALTPGCGPGCAVPGTHQSAQSLACAGCFFATRR
;
A
#
# COMPACT_ATOMS: atom_id res chain seq x y z
N MET A 1 16.03 17.82 -8.19
CA MET A 1 14.83 17.10 -7.74
C MET A 1 14.26 16.39 -8.95
N SER A 2 13.79 15.15 -8.80
CA SER A 2 13.24 14.37 -9.91
C SER A 2 11.74 14.25 -9.76
N LEU A 3 11.02 14.41 -10.87
CA LEU A 3 9.58 14.32 -10.91
C LEU A 3 9.03 13.00 -10.35
N LEU A 4 9.77 11.89 -10.51
CA LEU A 4 9.42 10.60 -9.91
C LEU A 4 9.29 10.67 -8.39
N VAL A 5 10.23 11.35 -7.71
CA VAL A 5 10.21 11.49 -6.25
C VAL A 5 9.10 12.45 -5.84
N ASP A 6 8.93 13.55 -6.56
CA ASP A 6 7.89 14.54 -6.27
C ASP A 6 6.47 13.93 -6.41
N VAL A 7 6.24 13.09 -7.43
CA VAL A 7 4.98 12.33 -7.61
C VAL A 7 4.75 11.36 -6.45
N LEU A 8 5.80 10.64 -6.01
CA LEU A 8 5.69 9.70 -4.89
C LEU A 8 5.34 10.42 -3.58
N ASP A 9 5.94 11.58 -3.32
CA ASP A 9 5.68 12.36 -2.12
C ASP A 9 4.25 12.92 -2.10
N GLN A 10 3.75 13.43 -3.24
CA GLN A 10 2.36 13.89 -3.36
C GLN A 10 1.36 12.74 -3.16
N ALA A 11 1.64 11.58 -3.75
CA ALA A 11 0.80 10.39 -3.57
C ALA A 11 0.77 9.91 -2.10
N ARG A 12 1.92 9.93 -1.41
CA ARG A 12 2.02 9.59 0.02
C ARG A 12 1.36 10.62 0.93
N ALA A 13 1.34 11.88 0.53
CA ALA A 13 0.60 12.93 1.21
C ALA A 13 -0.93 12.79 1.06
N GLY A 14 -1.42 11.81 0.29
CA GLY A 14 -2.84 11.56 0.08
C GLY A 14 -3.50 12.50 -0.93
N VAL A 15 -2.71 13.18 -1.77
CA VAL A 15 -3.24 13.99 -2.86
C VAL A 15 -3.90 13.06 -3.88
N SER A 16 -5.14 13.37 -4.25
CA SER A 16 -5.85 12.63 -5.29
C SER A 16 -5.08 12.66 -6.60
N VAL A 17 -4.97 11.52 -7.27
CA VAL A 17 -4.21 11.34 -8.52
C VAL A 17 -4.55 12.43 -9.56
N ASP A 18 -5.82 12.78 -9.71
CA ASP A 18 -6.29 13.81 -10.66
C ASP A 18 -5.74 15.23 -10.39
N LYS A 19 -5.26 15.49 -9.15
CA LYS A 19 -4.74 16.81 -8.74
C LYS A 19 -3.21 16.88 -8.80
N ILE A 20 -2.52 15.74 -8.85
CA ILE A 20 -1.05 15.68 -8.85
C ILE A 20 -0.45 16.40 -10.08
N PRO A 21 -0.97 16.23 -11.31
CA PRO A 21 -0.43 16.95 -12.48
C PRO A 21 -0.49 18.47 -12.32
N GLY A 22 -1.62 18.98 -11.82
CA GLY A 22 -1.80 20.42 -11.57
C GLY A 22 -0.93 20.94 -10.43
N ALA A 23 -0.73 20.15 -9.38
CA ALA A 23 0.13 20.52 -8.25
C ALA A 23 1.62 20.58 -8.63
N LEU A 24 2.06 19.72 -9.56
CA LEU A 24 3.46 19.64 -10.00
C LEU A 24 3.74 20.43 -11.28
N GLY A 25 2.72 20.98 -11.94
CA GLY A 25 2.85 21.61 -13.25
C GLY A 25 3.37 20.64 -14.31
N ALA A 26 3.02 19.37 -14.19
CA ALA A 26 3.54 18.27 -15.00
C ALA A 26 2.51 17.77 -16.01
N ASP A 27 3.01 17.16 -17.09
CA ASP A 27 2.16 16.47 -18.05
C ASP A 27 1.40 15.30 -17.38
N PRO A 28 0.08 15.17 -17.57
CA PRO A 28 -0.71 14.10 -16.96
C PRO A 28 -0.20 12.70 -17.31
N GLY A 29 0.15 12.44 -18.57
CA GLY A 29 0.63 11.13 -19.00
C GLY A 29 1.98 10.76 -18.39
N LEU A 30 2.84 11.75 -18.14
CA LEU A 30 4.09 11.57 -17.40
C LEU A 30 3.84 11.23 -15.93
N VAL A 31 2.87 11.89 -15.29
CA VAL A 31 2.47 11.59 -13.90
C VAL A 31 1.85 10.19 -13.81
N ASP A 32 1.02 9.80 -14.76
CA ASP A 32 0.43 8.46 -14.82
C ASP A 32 1.51 7.38 -14.98
N ALA A 33 2.50 7.60 -15.85
CA ALA A 33 3.63 6.69 -16.01
C ALA A 33 4.48 6.58 -14.73
N ALA A 34 4.66 7.69 -14.01
CA ALA A 34 5.35 7.70 -12.72
C ALA A 34 4.57 6.92 -11.64
N LEU A 35 3.25 7.09 -11.58
CA LEU A 35 2.38 6.36 -10.64
C LEU A 35 2.34 4.86 -10.96
N ASP A 36 2.27 4.48 -12.24
CA ASP A 36 2.36 3.08 -12.68
C ASP A 36 3.71 2.47 -12.28
N HIS A 37 4.81 3.21 -12.48
CA HIS A 37 6.14 2.78 -12.06
C HIS A 37 6.19 2.46 -10.55
N TRP A 38 5.68 3.35 -9.70
CA TRP A 38 5.69 3.15 -8.25
C TRP A 38 4.71 2.06 -7.77
N THR A 39 3.60 1.87 -8.49
CA THR A 39 2.65 0.79 -8.24
C THR A 39 3.28 -0.57 -8.55
N ARG A 40 4.01 -0.70 -9.67
CA ARG A 40 4.75 -1.92 -10.02
C ARG A 40 5.85 -2.26 -9.01
N LEU A 41 6.43 -1.25 -8.36
CA LEU A 41 7.40 -1.42 -7.28
C LEU A 41 6.75 -1.71 -5.93
N GLY A 42 5.42 -1.71 -5.84
CA GLY A 42 4.66 -1.96 -4.61
C GLY A 42 4.75 -0.83 -3.58
N LEU A 43 5.17 0.37 -4.00
CA LEU A 43 5.24 1.55 -3.11
C LEU A 43 3.92 2.32 -3.03
N LEU A 44 3.04 2.12 -4.02
CA LEU A 44 1.67 2.60 -4.04
C LEU A 44 0.72 1.42 -4.20
N VAL A 45 -0.39 1.44 -3.49
CA VAL A 45 -1.44 0.42 -3.60
C VAL A 45 -2.43 0.90 -4.64
N GLY A 46 -2.54 0.18 -5.76
CA GLY A 46 -3.58 0.44 -6.75
C GLY A 46 -4.96 0.14 -6.16
N ALA A 47 -6.01 0.84 -6.62
CA ALA A 47 -7.38 0.56 -6.19
C ALA A 47 -7.81 -0.90 -6.45
N ALA A 48 -7.21 -1.56 -7.45
CA ALA A 48 -7.41 -2.99 -7.71
C ALA A 48 -6.76 -3.89 -6.65
N ASP A 49 -5.61 -3.50 -6.08
CA ASP A 49 -4.94 -4.25 -5.00
C ASP A 49 -5.58 -4.03 -3.63
N ALA A 50 -6.24 -2.88 -3.42
CA ALA A 50 -6.98 -2.61 -2.18
C ALA A 50 -8.18 -3.55 -1.96
N LEU A 51 -8.68 -4.19 -3.04
CA LEU A 51 -9.79 -5.15 -3.00
C LEU A 51 -9.33 -6.61 -2.92
N THR A 52 -8.01 -6.87 -3.02
CA THR A 52 -7.47 -8.18 -2.68
C THR A 52 -7.23 -8.20 -1.17
N PRO A 53 -7.91 -9.04 -0.37
CA PRO A 53 -7.52 -9.29 1.02
C PRO A 53 -6.24 -10.15 1.00
N GLY A 54 -5.17 -9.60 0.43
CA GLY A 54 -3.85 -10.18 0.24
C GLY A 54 -2.86 -9.55 1.21
N CYS A 55 -3.28 -9.29 2.44
CA CYS A 55 -2.31 -9.22 3.53
C CYS A 55 -1.72 -10.62 3.69
N GLY A 56 -0.56 -10.85 3.10
CA GLY A 56 0.40 -11.76 3.71
C GLY A 56 0.60 -11.33 5.17
N PRO A 57 0.73 -12.26 6.12
CA PRO A 57 0.76 -11.94 7.54
C PRO A 57 2.06 -11.20 7.86
N GLY A 58 2.07 -9.87 7.78
CA GLY A 58 3.29 -9.09 8.02
C GLY A 58 3.15 -7.58 7.87
N CYS A 59 2.24 -7.09 7.04
CA CYS A 59 2.03 -5.64 6.90
C CYS A 59 0.93 -5.16 7.86
N ALA A 60 1.27 -5.11 9.14
CA ALA A 60 0.43 -4.52 10.17
C ALA A 60 0.39 -3.00 10.04
N VAL A 61 -0.79 -2.46 9.77
CA VAL A 61 -1.14 -1.05 10.00
C VAL A 61 -1.04 -0.79 11.52
N PRO A 62 -0.31 0.25 11.99
CA PRO A 62 -0.22 0.52 13.42
C PRO A 62 -1.51 1.20 13.88
N GLY A 63 -2.49 0.41 14.31
CA GLY A 63 -3.74 1.00 14.82
C GLY A 63 -4.87 0.05 15.22
N THR A 64 -4.80 -1.25 14.91
CA THR A 64 -5.85 -2.18 15.33
C THR A 64 -5.26 -3.29 16.19
N HIS A 65 -5.51 -3.18 17.50
CA HIS A 65 -5.43 -4.28 18.43
C HIS A 65 -6.34 -5.42 17.95
N GLN A 66 -5.80 -6.34 17.16
CA GLN A 66 -6.35 -7.68 17.03
C GLN A 66 -5.41 -8.60 17.78
N SER A 67 -5.91 -9.17 18.88
CA SER A 67 -5.28 -10.27 19.59
C SER A 67 -4.99 -11.38 18.60
N ALA A 68 -3.76 -11.40 18.09
CA ALA A 68 -3.22 -12.50 17.33
C ALA A 68 -3.17 -13.70 18.27
N GLN A 69 -4.13 -14.62 18.12
CA GLN A 69 -3.87 -16.00 18.47
C GLN A 69 -2.68 -16.42 17.61
N SER A 70 -1.51 -16.49 18.25
CA SER A 70 -0.24 -16.76 17.60
C SER A 70 -0.35 -18.07 16.83
N LEU A 71 -0.15 -18.01 15.51
CA LEU A 71 -0.10 -19.17 14.60
C LEU A 71 0.95 -20.21 15.03
N ALA A 72 1.83 -19.86 15.97
CA ALA A 72 2.81 -20.76 16.57
C ALA A 72 2.20 -22.03 17.20
N CYS A 73 0.92 -22.04 17.58
CA CYS A 73 0.28 -23.20 18.22
C CYS A 73 -0.64 -24.01 17.29
N ALA A 74 -0.83 -23.61 16.02
CA ALA A 74 -1.80 -24.23 15.12
C ALA A 74 -1.46 -25.69 14.72
N GLY A 75 -0.25 -26.17 15.04
CA GLY A 75 0.19 -27.55 14.81
C GLY A 75 0.30 -28.42 16.07
N CYS A 76 0.02 -27.89 17.27
CA CYS A 76 0.15 -28.66 18.52
C CYS A 76 -1.12 -29.47 18.78
N PHE A 77 -1.00 -30.80 18.84
CA PHE A 77 -2.12 -31.73 19.09
C PHE A 77 -2.87 -31.48 20.43
N PHE A 78 -2.26 -30.75 21.36
CA PHE A 78 -2.87 -30.35 22.63
C PHE A 78 -3.72 -29.07 22.58
N ALA A 79 -3.70 -28.30 21.48
CA ALA A 79 -4.38 -27.01 21.37
C ALA A 79 -5.89 -27.12 21.08
N THR A 80 -6.40 -28.29 20.70
CA THR A 80 -7.82 -28.49 20.28
C THR A 80 -8.73 -29.06 21.37
N ARG A 81 -8.46 -28.79 22.65
CA ARG A 81 -9.48 -29.02 23.70
C ARG A 81 -9.54 -27.90 24.72
N ARG A 82 -10.52 -27.02 24.55
CA ARG A 82 -11.59 -26.77 25.55
C ARG A 82 -12.76 -26.06 24.89
#